data_AF-A0AAW7PRI4-F1
#
_entry.id   AF-A0AAW7PRI4-F1
#
_cell.length_a   1.000
_cell.length_b   1.000
_cell.length_c   1.000
_cell.angle_alpha   90.00
_cell.angle_beta   90.00
_cell.angle_gamma   90.00
#
_symmetry.space_group_name_H-M   'P 1'
#
loop_
_entity.id
_entity.type
_entity.pdbx_description
1 polymer ?
#
loop_
_entity_poly.entity_id
_entity_poly.type
_entity_poly.pdbx_seq_one_letter_code
_entity_poly.pdbx_strand_id
1 'polypeptide(L)'
;MKGYTDSVAFEMDSSILAKLHLIGVVTVVKNGLIFNGSLISKFITRKTKKGIDKQLKELKNLYQYLAILETQTGLKYKIMQHKRAKKINITFQGLKQYTEVSELMEYDLKLFLELFKNDIEVIRLDVAIDNEKAFNLDSIAINTNRSISPFFNTVYFKTAKEKKVNEHLNIKHYYKIDVKLYRLEFVFLKRYFKRKNPLEAIEKTIQKAIKKRIKFIDSFSLLS
;
A
#
# COMPACT_ATOMS: atom_id res chain seq x y z
N MET A 1 0.88 22.17 -2.62
CA MET A 1 0.02 21.10 -2.07
C MET A 1 0.86 20.21 -1.17
N LYS A 2 0.26 19.48 -0.23
CA LYS A 2 0.99 18.54 0.64
C LYS A 2 0.70 17.11 0.20
N GLY A 3 1.73 16.31 -0.02
CA GLY A 3 1.61 14.88 -0.29
C GLY A 3 2.22 14.07 0.85
N TYR A 4 1.72 12.86 1.09
CA TYR A 4 2.20 12.01 2.18
C TYR A 4 2.13 10.53 1.79
N THR A 5 2.89 9.70 2.48
CA THR A 5 2.81 8.24 2.34
C THR A 5 1.57 7.74 3.08
N ASP A 6 0.62 7.13 2.36
CA ASP A 6 -0.57 6.52 2.94
C ASP A 6 -0.34 5.05 3.28
N SER A 7 0.43 4.35 2.44
CA SER A 7 0.85 2.98 2.72
C SER A 7 2.18 2.63 2.07
N VAL A 8 2.90 1.68 2.67
CA VAL A 8 4.12 1.09 2.12
C VAL A 8 4.12 -0.41 2.34
N ALA A 9 4.61 -1.15 1.35
CA ALA A 9 4.85 -2.58 1.49
C ALA A 9 6.29 -2.93 1.15
N PHE A 10 6.83 -3.88 1.91
CA PHE A 10 8.18 -4.40 1.76
C PHE A 10 8.14 -5.88 1.39
N GLU A 11 9.14 -6.33 0.64
CA GLU A 11 9.49 -7.75 0.54
C GLU A 11 10.82 -8.04 1.23
N MET A 12 10.99 -9.27 1.68
CA MET A 12 12.12 -9.72 2.48
C MET A 12 12.26 -11.23 2.42
N ASP A 13 13.45 -11.75 2.72
CA ASP A 13 13.66 -13.18 2.85
C ASP A 13 13.08 -13.70 4.18
N SER A 14 12.73 -15.00 4.21
CA SER A 14 12.10 -15.62 5.38
C SER A 14 12.97 -15.62 6.64
N SER A 15 14.28 -15.42 6.50
CA SER A 15 15.24 -15.30 7.61
C SER A 15 14.90 -14.13 8.55
N ILE A 16 14.23 -13.08 8.05
CA ILE A 16 13.84 -11.94 8.88
C ILE A 16 12.89 -12.32 10.02
N LEU A 17 12.11 -13.41 9.87
CA LEU A 17 11.18 -13.88 10.89
C LEU A 17 11.89 -14.14 12.22
N ALA A 18 13.15 -14.58 12.17
CA ALA A 18 13.96 -14.80 13.37
C ALA A 18 14.39 -13.48 14.03
N LYS A 19 14.46 -12.37 13.28
CA LYS A 19 14.86 -11.04 13.78
C LYS A 19 13.67 -10.17 14.21
N LEU A 20 12.45 -10.49 13.78
CA LEU A 20 11.25 -9.68 14.09
C LEU A 20 10.94 -9.57 15.59
N HIS A 21 11.50 -10.45 16.44
CA HIS A 21 11.39 -10.34 17.89
C HIS A 21 11.95 -9.03 18.46
N LEU A 22 12.82 -8.34 17.71
CA LEU A 22 13.41 -7.05 18.09
C LEU A 22 12.39 -5.91 18.16
N ILE A 23 11.22 -6.05 17.50
CA ILE A 23 10.20 -4.99 17.43
C ILE A 23 8.84 -5.40 17.98
N GLY A 24 8.70 -6.67 18.37
CA GLY A 24 7.42 -7.20 18.83
C GLY A 24 7.40 -8.70 19.00
N VAL A 25 6.24 -9.22 19.38
CA VAL A 25 6.01 -10.66 19.52
C VAL A 25 5.59 -11.24 18.19
N VAL A 26 6.30 -12.29 17.76
CA VAL A 26 5.99 -13.02 16.52
C VAL A 26 5.19 -14.26 16.85
N THR A 27 3.93 -14.27 16.45
CA THR A 27 3.10 -15.48 16.53
C THR A 27 3.17 -16.22 15.19
N VAL A 28 3.93 -17.33 15.16
CA VAL A 28 4.02 -18.19 13.99
C VAL A 28 2.73 -18.96 13.81
N VAL A 29 2.11 -18.83 12.64
CA VAL A 29 0.89 -19.55 12.30
C VAL A 29 1.28 -20.92 11.73
N LYS A 30 1.61 -21.87 12.61
CA LYS A 30 1.88 -23.26 12.20
C LYS A 30 0.61 -23.84 11.56
N ASN A 31 0.75 -24.47 10.39
CA ASN A 31 -0.30 -25.24 9.69
C ASN A 31 -1.49 -24.45 9.13
N GLY A 32 -1.25 -23.49 8.24
CA GLY A 32 -2.19 -23.13 7.15
C GLY A 32 -3.55 -22.52 7.51
N LEU A 33 -3.93 -22.44 8.78
CA LEU A 33 -5.26 -22.01 9.22
C LEU A 33 -5.20 -21.37 10.61
N ILE A 34 -4.70 -20.13 10.68
CA ILE A 34 -5.39 -19.11 11.48
C ILE A 34 -5.63 -17.92 10.57
N PHE A 35 -6.40 -18.18 9.54
CA PHE A 35 -7.16 -17.13 8.94
C PHE A 35 -8.33 -16.82 9.88
N ASN A 36 -8.15 -15.86 10.77
CA ASN A 36 -9.29 -15.29 11.49
C ASN A 36 -10.35 -14.92 10.42
N GLY A 37 -11.51 -15.57 10.45
CA GLY A 37 -12.56 -15.40 9.44
C GLY A 37 -13.03 -13.94 9.35
N SER A 38 -12.97 -13.21 10.47
CA SER A 38 -13.23 -11.76 10.56
C SER A 38 -12.16 -10.94 9.82
N LEU A 39 -10.93 -11.42 9.72
CA LEU A 39 -9.86 -10.76 8.97
C LEU A 39 -9.89 -11.08 7.48
N ILE A 40 -10.30 -12.28 7.04
CA ILE A 40 -10.51 -12.53 5.60
C ILE A 40 -11.73 -11.76 5.10
N SER A 41 -12.81 -11.69 5.88
CA SER A 41 -14.02 -10.99 5.46
C SER A 41 -13.79 -9.50 5.12
N LYS A 42 -12.76 -8.87 5.71
CA LYS A 42 -12.29 -7.53 5.34
C LYS A 42 -11.68 -7.42 3.92
N PHE A 43 -11.18 -8.51 3.34
CA PHE A 43 -10.66 -8.58 1.96
C PHE A 43 -11.71 -9.00 0.94
N ILE A 44 -12.84 -9.53 1.39
CA ILE A 44 -13.93 -9.97 0.53
C ILE A 44 -14.82 -8.78 0.28
N THR A 45 -14.88 -8.34 -0.97
CA THR A 45 -15.89 -7.36 -1.35
C THR A 45 -17.22 -8.11 -1.52
N ARG A 46 -18.25 -7.71 -0.75
CA ARG A 46 -19.63 -8.25 -0.87
C ARG A 46 -20.24 -8.10 -2.29
N LYS A 47 -19.55 -7.43 -3.21
CA LYS A 47 -20.07 -6.99 -4.52
C LYS A 47 -19.49 -7.75 -5.72
N THR A 48 -18.69 -8.81 -5.56
CA THR A 48 -18.24 -9.58 -6.74
C THR A 48 -19.25 -10.68 -7.10
N LYS A 49 -19.33 -11.03 -8.40
CA LYS A 49 -20.16 -12.15 -8.91
C LYS A 49 -19.80 -13.52 -8.30
N LYS A 50 -18.63 -13.64 -7.65
CA LYS A 50 -18.21 -14.87 -6.97
C LYS A 50 -18.65 -14.79 -5.52
N GLY A 51 -19.42 -15.77 -5.06
CA GLY A 51 -19.82 -15.90 -3.64
C GLY A 51 -18.62 -15.80 -2.69
N ILE A 52 -18.88 -15.34 -1.47
CA ILE A 52 -17.90 -15.09 -0.40
C ILE A 52 -16.94 -16.28 -0.23
N ASP A 53 -17.48 -17.50 -0.22
CA ASP A 53 -16.70 -18.74 -0.04
C ASP A 53 -15.72 -19.02 -1.18
N LYS A 54 -16.07 -18.66 -2.42
CA LYS A 54 -15.19 -18.83 -3.57
C LYS A 54 -14.04 -17.84 -3.55
N GLN A 55 -14.29 -16.61 -3.12
CA GLN A 55 -13.23 -15.60 -2.92
C GLN A 55 -12.29 -16.01 -1.77
N LEU A 56 -12.86 -16.50 -0.67
CA LEU A 56 -12.12 -17.09 0.45
C LEU A 56 -11.20 -18.21 -0.01
N LYS A 57 -11.72 -19.14 -0.82
CA LYS A 57 -10.96 -20.26 -1.37
C LYS A 57 -9.84 -19.79 -2.30
N GLU A 58 -10.10 -18.81 -3.16
CA GLU A 58 -9.09 -18.21 -4.04
C GLU A 58 -7.97 -17.50 -3.25
N LEU A 59 -8.30 -16.71 -2.22
CA LEU A 59 -7.32 -16.04 -1.37
C LEU A 59 -6.45 -17.04 -0.59
N LYS A 60 -7.07 -18.08 0.01
CA LYS A 60 -6.36 -19.19 0.66
C LYS A 60 -5.46 -19.96 -0.31
N ASN A 61 -5.80 -19.96 -1.60
CA ASN A 61 -5.01 -20.59 -2.64
C ASN A 61 -3.85 -19.73 -3.14
N LEU A 62 -3.92 -18.40 -3.00
CA LEU A 62 -2.92 -17.46 -3.51
C LEU A 62 -1.85 -17.13 -2.46
N TYR A 63 -2.22 -17.01 -1.19
CA TYR A 63 -1.32 -16.55 -0.12
C TYR A 63 -1.22 -17.55 1.04
N GLN A 64 -0.03 -17.63 1.60
CA GLN A 64 0.30 -18.31 2.84
C GLN A 64 0.57 -17.24 3.91
N TYR A 65 -0.19 -17.30 5.00
CA TYR A 65 0.06 -16.48 6.18
C TYR A 65 1.13 -17.18 7.00
N LEU A 66 2.22 -16.49 7.28
CA LEU A 66 3.36 -17.08 7.97
C LEU A 66 3.35 -16.70 9.44
N ALA A 67 3.15 -15.42 9.73
CA ALA A 67 3.17 -14.90 11.09
C ALA A 67 2.30 -13.65 11.25
N ILE A 68 1.94 -13.39 12.49
CA ILE A 68 1.45 -12.09 12.95
C ILE A 68 2.56 -11.48 13.81
N LEU A 69 2.96 -10.27 13.47
CA LEU A 69 3.82 -9.45 14.29
C LEU A 69 2.95 -8.51 15.11
N GLU A 70 3.00 -8.64 16.43
CA GLU A 70 2.38 -7.71 17.38
C GLU A 70 3.46 -6.81 17.97
N THR A 71 3.44 -5.53 17.64
CA THR A 71 4.45 -4.56 18.07
C THR A 71 4.21 -4.06 19.49
N GLN A 72 5.18 -3.33 20.04
CA GLN A 72 5.07 -2.73 21.38
C GLN A 72 3.92 -1.72 21.50
N THR A 73 3.48 -1.13 20.39
CA THR A 73 2.30 -0.25 20.33
C THR A 73 0.98 -1.03 20.37
N GLY A 74 1.01 -2.36 20.38
CA GLY A 74 -0.16 -3.25 20.34
C GLY A 74 -0.74 -3.43 18.94
N LEU A 75 -0.14 -2.82 17.90
CA LEU A 75 -0.58 -2.98 16.53
C LEU A 75 -0.14 -4.34 15.95
N LYS A 76 -0.96 -4.88 15.04
CA LYS A 76 -0.78 -6.22 14.48
C LYS A 76 -0.57 -6.14 12.98
N TYR A 77 0.60 -6.59 12.53
CA TYR A 77 1.00 -6.64 11.14
C TYR A 77 1.04 -8.07 10.64
N LYS A 78 0.61 -8.26 9.40
CA LYS A 78 0.57 -9.57 8.76
C LYS A 78 1.83 -9.78 7.96
N ILE A 79 2.47 -10.92 8.19
CA ILE A 79 3.57 -11.41 7.36
C ILE A 79 3.01 -12.46 6.41
N MET A 80 3.00 -12.14 5.12
CA MET A 80 2.35 -12.94 4.09
C MET A 80 3.35 -13.36 3.03
N GLN A 81 3.18 -14.53 2.45
CA GLN A 81 3.93 -15.01 1.30
C GLN A 81 2.94 -15.43 0.21
N HIS A 82 3.14 -14.97 -1.02
CA HIS A 82 2.38 -15.55 -2.13
C HIS A 82 2.89 -16.98 -2.36
N LYS A 83 2.01 -17.97 -2.60
CA LYS A 83 2.42 -19.40 -2.66
C LYS A 83 3.52 -19.70 -3.69
N ARG A 84 3.63 -18.87 -4.73
CA ARG A 84 4.66 -18.98 -5.77
C ARG A 84 5.88 -18.06 -5.55
N ALA A 85 5.84 -17.21 -4.53
CA ALA A 85 6.92 -16.28 -4.22
C ALA A 85 7.90 -16.91 -3.22
N LYS A 86 9.20 -16.67 -3.43
CA LYS A 86 10.24 -17.07 -2.47
C LYS A 86 10.31 -16.12 -1.27
N LYS A 87 10.01 -14.84 -1.49
CA LYS A 87 10.03 -13.78 -0.49
C LYS A 87 8.68 -13.61 0.20
N ILE A 88 8.75 -13.06 1.41
CA ILE A 88 7.61 -12.71 2.26
C ILE A 88 7.41 -11.20 2.26
N ASN A 89 6.25 -10.74 2.70
CA ASN A 89 5.84 -9.36 2.58
C ASN A 89 5.16 -8.88 3.88
N ILE A 90 5.42 -7.62 4.24
CA ILE A 90 4.70 -6.86 5.27
C ILE A 90 4.16 -5.58 4.65
N THR A 91 3.05 -5.07 5.17
CA THR A 91 2.45 -3.81 4.69
C THR A 91 2.00 -2.97 5.86
N PHE A 92 2.39 -1.70 5.85
CA PHE A 92 1.91 -0.65 6.74
C PHE A 92 0.90 0.17 5.94
N GLN A 93 -0.38 0.13 6.29
CA GLN A 93 -1.46 0.75 5.54
C GLN A 93 -2.29 1.66 6.43
N GLY A 94 -2.50 2.91 6.00
CA GLY A 94 -3.22 3.91 6.76
C GLY A 94 -2.30 4.74 7.65
N LEU A 95 -1.07 4.99 7.18
CA LEU A 95 -0.07 5.81 7.88
C LEU A 95 -0.55 7.25 8.07
N LYS A 96 -1.47 7.74 7.25
CA LYS A 96 -2.10 9.06 7.45
C LYS A 96 -3.62 9.00 7.28
N GLN A 97 -4.32 8.65 8.36
CA GLN A 97 -5.79 8.65 8.42
C GLN A 97 -6.36 9.62 9.47
N TYR A 98 -5.54 10.48 10.07
CA TYR A 98 -5.96 11.43 11.11
C TYR A 98 -6.51 10.74 12.37
N THR A 99 -5.83 9.68 12.81
CA THR A 99 -6.18 8.88 13.99
C THR A 99 -4.93 8.55 14.80
N GLU A 100 -5.08 8.29 16.10
CA GLU A 100 -4.00 7.81 16.97
C GLU A 100 -3.35 6.52 16.43
N VAL A 101 -4.16 5.63 15.83
CA VAL A 101 -3.68 4.40 15.20
C VAL A 101 -2.69 4.70 14.06
N SER A 102 -2.91 5.75 13.28
CA SER A 102 -1.98 6.18 12.23
C SER A 102 -0.63 6.64 12.81
N GLU A 103 -0.65 7.36 13.93
CA GLU A 103 0.57 7.85 14.59
C GLU A 103 1.40 6.70 15.16
N LEU A 104 0.74 5.73 15.82
CA LEU A 104 1.39 4.50 16.30
C LEU A 104 1.95 3.66 15.14
N MET A 105 1.25 3.61 14.01
CA MET A 105 1.73 2.91 12.81
C MET A 105 2.94 3.59 12.18
N GLU A 106 2.98 4.93 12.17
CA GLU A 106 4.16 5.69 11.73
C GLU A 106 5.37 5.43 12.65
N TYR A 107 5.14 5.29 13.97
CA TYR A 107 6.18 4.92 14.93
C TYR A 107 6.73 3.52 14.64
N ASP A 108 5.85 2.52 14.50
CA ASP A 108 6.26 1.15 14.19
C ASP A 108 7.03 1.07 12.86
N LEU A 109 6.61 1.83 11.84
CA LEU A 109 7.31 1.89 10.56
C LEU A 109 8.73 2.46 10.71
N LYS A 110 8.92 3.52 11.51
CA LYS A 110 10.24 4.10 11.76
C LYS A 110 11.18 3.07 12.40
N LEU A 111 10.71 2.41 13.46
CA LEU A 111 11.47 1.37 14.15
C LEU A 111 11.78 0.18 13.23
N PHE A 112 10.80 -0.25 12.43
CA PHE A 112 11.00 -1.31 11.44
C PHE A 112 12.09 -0.96 10.43
N LEU A 113 12.07 0.26 9.90
CA LEU A 113 13.07 0.73 8.94
C LEU A 113 14.47 0.85 9.58
N GLU A 114 14.57 1.35 10.79
CA GLU A 114 15.84 1.48 11.52
C GLU A 114 16.56 0.13 11.67
N LEU A 115 15.81 -0.92 12.01
CA LEU A 115 16.37 -2.24 12.29
C LEU A 115 16.58 -3.10 11.03
N PHE A 116 15.77 -2.90 9.99
CA PHE A 116 15.69 -3.84 8.86
C PHE A 116 15.98 -3.22 7.50
N LYS A 117 16.42 -1.96 7.38
CA LYS A 117 16.66 -1.28 6.08
C LYS A 117 17.45 -2.12 5.07
N ASN A 118 18.44 -2.89 5.53
CA ASN A 118 19.32 -3.70 4.69
C ASN A 118 18.75 -5.09 4.32
N ASP A 119 17.69 -5.53 5.00
CA ASP A 119 17.06 -6.84 4.82
C ASP A 119 15.77 -6.78 3.98
N ILE A 120 15.36 -5.57 3.53
CA ILE A 120 14.06 -5.32 2.92
C ILE A 120 14.17 -4.57 1.59
N GLU A 121 13.20 -4.81 0.71
CA GLU A 121 13.02 -4.07 -0.54
C GLU A 121 11.61 -3.46 -0.60
N VAL A 122 11.50 -2.19 -0.98
CA VAL A 122 10.19 -1.55 -1.20
C VAL A 122 9.55 -2.12 -2.46
N ILE A 123 8.34 -2.67 -2.34
CA ILE A 123 7.58 -3.24 -3.46
C ILE A 123 6.32 -2.46 -3.79
N ARG A 124 5.86 -1.60 -2.89
CA ARG A 124 4.72 -0.73 -3.11
C ARG A 124 4.82 0.51 -2.22
N LEU A 125 4.48 1.65 -2.79
CA LEU A 125 4.29 2.91 -2.07
C LEU A 125 3.06 3.61 -2.59
N ASP A 126 2.13 3.91 -1.69
CA ASP A 126 0.95 4.69 -2.01
C ASP A 126 1.16 6.11 -1.48
N VAL A 127 1.22 7.06 -2.40
CA VAL A 127 1.38 8.49 -2.09
C VAL A 127 0.06 9.19 -2.33
N ALA A 128 -0.48 9.80 -1.28
CA ALA A 128 -1.78 10.48 -1.32
C ALA A 128 -1.63 11.99 -1.18
N ILE A 129 -2.58 12.69 -1.80
CA ILE A 129 -2.73 14.14 -1.71
C ILE A 129 -4.22 14.38 -1.50
N ASP A 130 -4.56 15.00 -0.37
CA ASP A 130 -5.94 15.37 -0.06
C ASP A 130 -6.18 16.85 -0.35
N ASN A 131 -7.41 17.17 -0.74
CA ASN A 131 -7.86 18.53 -1.02
C ASN A 131 -9.36 18.68 -0.76
N GLU A 132 -9.79 19.86 -0.33
CA GLU A 132 -11.21 20.16 -0.10
C GLU A 132 -12.02 20.16 -1.41
N LYS A 133 -11.40 20.63 -2.50
CA LYS A 133 -11.98 20.64 -3.83
C LYS A 133 -11.51 19.45 -4.65
N ALA A 134 -12.40 18.91 -5.48
CA ALA A 134 -12.07 17.86 -6.44
C ALA A 134 -10.90 18.28 -7.34
N PHE A 135 -10.08 17.31 -7.73
CA PHE A 135 -8.98 17.53 -8.65
C PHE A 135 -9.51 17.65 -10.09
N ASN A 136 -8.81 18.41 -10.94
CA ASN A 136 -9.14 18.46 -12.36
C ASN A 136 -8.72 17.16 -13.04
N LEU A 137 -9.69 16.25 -13.23
CA LEU A 137 -9.44 14.90 -13.73
C LEU A 137 -8.98 14.89 -15.19
N ASP A 138 -9.53 15.75 -16.04
CA ASP A 138 -9.15 15.84 -17.45
C ASP A 138 -7.70 16.30 -17.60
N SER A 139 -7.29 17.30 -16.82
CA SER A 139 -5.90 17.77 -16.80
C SER A 139 -4.95 16.65 -16.37
N ILE A 140 -5.30 15.90 -15.30
CA ILE A 140 -4.49 14.77 -14.84
C ILE A 140 -4.40 13.67 -15.91
N ALA A 141 -5.52 13.34 -16.55
CA ALA A 141 -5.59 12.35 -17.62
C ALA A 141 -4.68 12.73 -18.80
N ILE A 142 -4.75 13.99 -19.26
CA ILE A 142 -3.89 14.54 -20.32
C ILE A 142 -2.42 14.50 -19.91
N ASN A 143 -2.08 15.04 -18.74
CA ASN A 143 -0.69 15.14 -18.25
C ASN A 143 -0.01 13.78 -18.06
N THR A 144 -0.81 12.74 -17.80
CA THR A 144 -0.33 11.37 -17.56
C THR A 144 -0.50 10.44 -18.76
N ASN A 145 -1.09 10.93 -19.87
CA ASN A 145 -1.46 10.15 -21.05
C ASN A 145 -2.29 8.89 -20.69
N ARG A 146 -3.36 9.10 -19.92
CA ARG A 146 -4.24 8.05 -19.42
C ARG A 146 -5.70 8.38 -19.72
N SER A 147 -6.51 7.34 -19.87
CA SER A 147 -7.97 7.45 -19.92
C SER A 147 -8.58 7.40 -18.52
N ILE A 148 -9.67 8.16 -18.35
CA ILE A 148 -10.51 8.15 -17.17
C ILE A 148 -11.39 6.90 -17.19
N SER A 149 -11.38 6.13 -16.10
CA SER A 149 -12.16 4.90 -15.92
C SER A 149 -12.89 4.98 -14.58
N PRO A 150 -14.14 5.48 -14.54
CA PRO A 150 -14.92 5.51 -13.30
C PRO A 150 -15.32 4.10 -12.87
N PHE A 151 -15.33 3.86 -11.56
CA PHE A 151 -15.81 2.63 -10.94
C PHE A 151 -16.31 2.93 -9.52
N PHE A 152 -17.63 2.82 -9.31
CA PHE A 152 -18.31 3.29 -8.10
C PHE A 152 -17.95 4.75 -7.77
N ASN A 153 -17.47 5.02 -6.56
CA ASN A 153 -17.07 6.35 -6.07
C ASN A 153 -15.59 6.68 -6.38
N THR A 154 -14.92 5.85 -7.17
CA THR A 154 -13.50 6.01 -7.49
C THR A 154 -13.30 6.16 -8.98
N VAL A 155 -12.50 7.13 -9.37
CA VAL A 155 -12.01 7.30 -10.73
C VAL A 155 -10.60 6.74 -10.82
N TYR A 156 -10.37 5.83 -11.76
CA TYR A 156 -9.06 5.27 -12.05
C TYR A 156 -8.51 5.88 -13.34
N PHE A 157 -7.21 6.19 -13.37
CA PHE A 157 -6.54 6.61 -14.60
C PHE A 157 -5.74 5.43 -15.17
N LYS A 158 -6.13 4.97 -16.35
CA LYS A 158 -5.55 3.78 -16.98
C LYS A 158 -5.00 4.11 -18.36
N THR A 159 -3.82 3.57 -18.67
CA THR A 159 -3.31 3.47 -20.04
C THR A 159 -4.00 2.32 -20.77
N ALA A 160 -3.88 2.28 -22.10
CA ALA A 160 -4.40 1.17 -22.91
C ALA A 160 -3.79 -0.20 -22.50
N LYS A 161 -2.50 -0.22 -22.13
CA LYS A 161 -1.76 -1.43 -21.74
C LYS A 161 -2.15 -1.97 -20.35
N GLU A 162 -2.49 -1.08 -19.43
CA GLU A 162 -2.86 -1.44 -18.03
C GLU A 162 -4.25 -2.08 -17.91
N LYS A 163 -5.04 -2.15 -18.99
CA LYS A 163 -6.34 -2.85 -18.98
C LYS A 163 -6.19 -4.36 -18.72
N LYS A 164 -4.99 -4.96 -18.88
CA LYS A 164 -4.73 -6.39 -18.60
C LYS A 164 -3.90 -6.64 -17.33
N VAL A 165 -2.76 -5.96 -17.16
CA VAL A 165 -1.87 -6.08 -15.97
C VAL A 165 -1.18 -4.73 -15.74
N ASN A 166 -1.10 -4.26 -14.49
CA ASN A 166 -0.35 -3.05 -14.13
C ASN A 166 0.61 -3.34 -12.97
N GLU A 167 1.91 -3.30 -13.26
CA GLU A 167 2.98 -3.53 -12.30
C GLU A 167 3.81 -2.28 -12.01
N HIS A 168 3.38 -1.11 -12.51
CA HIS A 168 4.21 0.10 -12.51
C HIS A 168 3.60 1.24 -11.68
N LEU A 169 2.41 1.73 -12.05
CA LEU A 169 1.78 2.88 -11.39
C LEU A 169 0.27 2.85 -11.58
N ASN A 170 -0.49 2.86 -10.48
CA ASN A 170 -1.93 3.19 -10.55
C ASN A 170 -2.17 4.59 -10.02
N ILE A 171 -3.11 5.31 -10.62
CA ILE A 171 -3.55 6.61 -10.13
C ILE A 171 -5.06 6.54 -9.91
N LYS A 172 -5.52 7.01 -8.75
CA LYS A 172 -6.93 6.97 -8.35
C LYS A 172 -7.35 8.31 -7.79
N HIS A 173 -8.61 8.66 -8.00
CA HIS A 173 -9.25 9.83 -7.39
C HIS A 173 -10.58 9.42 -6.77
N TYR A 174 -10.84 9.81 -5.53
CA TYR A 174 -12.09 9.49 -4.83
C TYR A 174 -12.35 10.46 -3.69
N TYR A 175 -13.60 10.50 -3.22
CA TYR A 175 -13.99 11.29 -2.05
C TYR A 175 -13.93 10.41 -0.78
N LYS A 176 -13.19 10.86 0.23
CA LYS A 176 -13.13 10.24 1.56
C LYS A 176 -14.23 10.84 2.44
N ILE A 177 -15.30 10.07 2.64
CA ILE A 177 -16.49 10.50 3.36
C ILE A 177 -16.16 10.88 4.81
N ASP A 178 -15.37 10.06 5.51
CA ASP A 178 -15.11 10.23 6.96
C ASP A 178 -14.37 11.53 7.30
N VAL A 179 -13.49 11.98 6.39
CA VAL A 179 -12.70 13.21 6.56
C VAL A 179 -13.16 14.34 5.64
N LYS A 180 -14.19 14.10 4.82
CA LYS A 180 -14.78 15.05 3.87
C LYS A 180 -13.79 15.69 2.87
N LEU A 181 -12.79 14.94 2.41
CA LEU A 181 -11.76 15.41 1.47
C LEU A 181 -11.73 14.59 0.18
N TYR A 182 -11.41 15.23 -0.93
CA TYR A 182 -11.03 14.52 -2.16
C TYR A 182 -9.59 14.06 -2.06
N ARG A 183 -9.33 12.82 -2.43
CA ARG A 183 -7.99 12.24 -2.48
C ARG A 183 -7.59 11.94 -3.92
N LEU A 184 -6.36 12.30 -4.25
CA LEU A 184 -5.63 11.80 -5.41
C LEU A 184 -4.49 10.89 -4.90
N GLU A 185 -4.52 9.62 -5.27
CA GLU A 185 -3.59 8.59 -4.81
C GLU A 185 -2.77 8.03 -5.98
N PHE A 186 -1.45 8.00 -5.81
CA PHE A 186 -0.48 7.39 -6.71
C PHE A 186 0.11 6.14 -6.06
N VAL A 187 -0.21 4.98 -6.61
CA VAL A 187 0.23 3.66 -6.15
C VAL A 187 1.40 3.21 -7.02
N PHE A 188 2.61 3.42 -6.53
CA PHE A 188 3.85 2.96 -7.16
C PHE A 188 4.08 1.50 -6.80
N LEU A 189 4.37 0.68 -7.80
CA LEU A 189 4.53 -0.77 -7.64
C LEU A 189 5.99 -1.20 -7.88
N LYS A 190 6.31 -2.45 -7.59
CA LYS A 190 7.67 -3.01 -7.54
C LYS A 190 8.56 -2.60 -8.72
N ARG A 191 8.03 -2.59 -9.95
CA ARG A 191 8.83 -2.22 -11.13
C ARG A 191 9.34 -0.77 -11.09
N TYR A 192 8.64 0.12 -10.39
CA TYR A 192 9.03 1.51 -10.24
C TYR A 192 10.31 1.68 -9.42
N PHE A 193 10.50 0.84 -8.41
CA PHE A 193 11.66 0.88 -7.51
C PHE A 193 12.94 0.32 -8.12
N LYS A 194 12.87 -0.30 -9.30
CA LYS A 194 14.05 -0.73 -10.08
C LYS A 194 14.77 0.42 -10.79
N ARG A 195 14.22 1.64 -10.76
CA ARG A 195 14.81 2.82 -11.38
C ARG A 195 15.94 3.37 -10.50
N LYS A 196 16.94 4.01 -11.12
CA LYS A 196 17.90 4.86 -10.40
C LYS A 196 17.14 6.01 -9.73
N ASN A 197 17.39 6.25 -8.44
CA ASN A 197 16.74 7.29 -7.62
C ASN A 197 15.20 7.24 -7.69
N PRO A 198 14.56 6.16 -7.18
CA PRO A 198 13.12 5.95 -7.35
C PRO A 198 12.28 7.07 -6.71
N LEU A 199 12.69 7.62 -5.56
CA LEU A 199 11.95 8.68 -4.87
C LEU A 199 11.91 9.99 -5.67
N GLU A 200 13.03 10.39 -6.27
CA GLU A 200 13.09 11.55 -7.15
C GLU A 200 12.18 11.36 -8.38
N ALA A 201 12.17 10.14 -8.94
CA ALA A 201 11.29 9.80 -10.05
C ALA A 201 9.80 9.80 -9.65
N ILE A 202 9.47 9.43 -8.41
CA ILE A 202 8.11 9.51 -7.86
C ILE A 202 7.68 10.98 -7.77
N GLU A 203 8.49 11.83 -7.15
CA GLU A 203 8.21 13.26 -7.02
C GLU A 203 7.96 13.90 -8.39
N LYS A 204 8.86 13.70 -9.35
CA LYS A 204 8.72 14.22 -10.72
C LYS A 204 7.44 13.74 -11.39
N THR A 205 7.05 12.48 -11.17
CA THR A 205 5.83 11.91 -11.77
C THR A 205 4.57 12.53 -11.22
N ILE A 206 4.50 12.72 -9.90
CA ILE A 206 3.36 13.36 -9.24
C ILE A 206 3.28 14.85 -9.65
N GLN A 207 4.40 15.57 -9.62
CA GLN A 207 4.46 16.97 -10.06
C GLN A 207 4.06 17.14 -11.53
N LYS A 208 4.48 16.21 -12.41
CA LYS A 208 4.06 16.21 -13.82
C LYS A 208 2.55 16.03 -13.97
N ALA A 209 1.96 15.11 -13.20
CA ALA A 209 0.53 14.83 -13.26
C ALA A 209 -0.33 16.03 -12.83
N ILE A 210 0.08 16.72 -11.76
CA ILE A 210 -0.72 17.78 -11.12
C ILE A 210 -0.33 19.18 -11.64
N LYS A 211 0.85 19.33 -12.25
CA LYS A 211 1.41 20.61 -12.71
C LYS A 211 1.50 21.66 -11.60
N LYS A 212 1.74 21.22 -10.36
CA LYS A 212 1.93 22.09 -9.20
C LYS A 212 3.08 21.59 -8.34
N ARG A 213 3.71 22.50 -7.60
CA ARG A 213 4.70 22.16 -6.58
C ARG A 213 4.04 21.42 -5.42
N ILE A 214 4.69 20.33 -5.02
CA ILE A 214 4.24 19.48 -3.92
C ILE A 214 5.34 19.48 -2.88
N LYS A 215 4.94 19.68 -1.63
CA LYS A 215 5.82 19.45 -0.48
C LYS A 215 5.40 18.11 0.11
N PHE A 216 6.29 17.12 0.07
CA PHE A 216 6.04 15.88 0.77
C PHE A 216 6.22 16.10 2.27
N ILE A 217 5.26 15.63 3.05
CA ILE A 217 5.29 15.61 4.50
C ILE A 217 5.46 14.16 4.96
N ASP A 218 6.08 14.00 6.12
CA ASP A 218 6.28 12.72 6.79
C ASP A 218 7.14 11.71 6.00
N SER A 219 6.97 10.42 6.33
CA SER A 219 7.78 9.22 6.05
C SER A 219 8.22 8.94 4.61
N PHE A 220 7.94 9.83 3.67
CA PHE A 220 8.44 9.74 2.29
C PHE A 220 9.98 9.74 2.23
N SER A 221 10.64 10.49 3.11
CA SER A 221 12.10 10.48 3.26
C SER A 221 12.64 9.27 4.04
N LEU A 222 11.83 8.57 4.83
CA LEU A 222 12.30 7.40 5.56
C LEU A 222 12.63 6.22 4.63
N LEU A 223 12.12 6.26 3.40
CA LEU A 223 12.35 5.25 2.37
C LEU A 223 13.61 5.51 1.52
N SER A 224 14.34 6.62 1.77
CA SER A 224 15.59 6.95 1.05
C SER A 224 16.79 6.22 1.62
#